data_AF-A0A2H3DP88-F1
#
_entry.id   AF-A0A2H3DP88-F1
#
_cell.length_a   1.000
_cell.length_b   1.000
_cell.length_c   1.000
_cell.angle_alpha   90.00
_cell.angle_beta   90.00
_cell.angle_gamma   90.00
#
_symmetry.space_group_name_H-M   'P 1'
#
loop_
_entity.id
_entity.type
_entity.pdbx_description
1 polymer ?
#
loop_
_entity_poly.entity_id
_entity_poly.type
_entity_poly.pdbx_seq_one_letter_code
_entity_poly.pdbx_strand_id
1 'polypeptide(L)'
;MANVNASATLEALISDPALEANVTVDVAAAFEELQQDNRRLAVRVEEFQRELELYRWRETVGDLLLRRLERRVPAALQCPHCHTWMWDPCMLECGHTVCRQCCQTWFRQIDAAFRVEHGCRPRRGPVALPPLFFTLASRRKAELWKISALFHLLVQPPGVPRPRYTCPTCEQELHSVPIENRALRATTEAWQTSRGVPTRVRPDSGRDSGRSRPPPPWPYSLRYLSHHTQS
;
A
#
# COMPACT_ATOMS: atom_id res chain seq x y z
N MET A 1 -76.68 21.42 60.55
CA MET A 1 -76.07 22.75 60.70
C MET A 1 -74.56 22.72 61.03
N ALA A 2 -73.82 21.64 60.70
CA ALA A 2 -72.38 21.54 61.01
C ALA A 2 -71.43 21.89 59.83
N ASN A 3 -71.96 22.14 58.63
CA ASN A 3 -71.16 22.25 57.40
C ASN A 3 -70.63 23.68 57.12
N VAL A 4 -71.09 24.69 57.85
CA VAL A 4 -70.72 26.10 57.62
C VAL A 4 -69.42 26.47 58.36
N ASN A 5 -69.11 25.80 59.47
CA ASN A 5 -67.90 26.10 60.26
C ASN A 5 -66.60 25.58 59.63
N ALA A 6 -66.64 24.49 58.86
CA ALA A 6 -65.46 23.94 58.18
C ALA A 6 -65.03 24.81 56.98
N SER A 7 -65.99 25.39 56.26
CA SER A 7 -65.71 26.32 55.15
C SER A 7 -65.06 27.61 55.65
N ALA A 8 -65.57 28.18 56.75
CA ALA A 8 -65.03 29.41 57.34
C ALA A 8 -63.63 29.22 57.95
N THR A 9 -63.32 28.02 58.47
CA THR A 9 -61.96 27.71 58.96
C THR A 9 -60.98 27.43 57.84
N LEU A 10 -61.42 26.84 56.73
CA LEU A 10 -60.61 26.70 55.51
C LEU A 10 -60.32 28.06 54.87
N GLU A 11 -61.30 28.95 54.73
CA GLU A 11 -61.09 30.30 54.22
C GLU A 11 -60.15 31.13 55.12
N ALA A 12 -60.21 30.93 56.45
CA ALA A 12 -59.29 31.59 57.39
C ALA A 12 -57.85 31.03 57.34
N LEU A 13 -57.68 29.74 57.06
CA LEU A 13 -56.35 29.11 56.85
C LEU A 13 -55.75 29.47 55.49
N ILE A 14 -56.59 29.63 54.47
CA ILE A 14 -56.18 30.09 53.12
C ILE A 14 -55.81 31.58 53.15
N SER A 15 -56.47 32.38 53.99
CA SER A 15 -56.19 33.81 54.16
C SER A 15 -55.13 34.10 55.24
N ASP A 16 -54.43 33.08 55.74
CA ASP A 16 -53.35 33.28 56.71
C ASP A 16 -52.12 33.86 55.99
N PRO A 17 -51.79 35.14 56.23
CA PRO A 17 -50.67 35.80 55.55
C PRO A 17 -49.32 35.13 55.85
N ALA A 18 -49.21 34.39 56.97
CA ALA A 18 -48.00 33.65 57.30
C ALA A 18 -47.84 32.38 56.43
N LEU A 19 -48.95 31.72 56.09
CA LEU A 19 -48.94 30.53 55.23
C LEU A 19 -48.70 30.91 53.76
N GLU A 20 -49.33 31.98 53.27
CA GLU A 20 -49.07 32.53 51.94
C GLU A 20 -47.61 33.00 51.78
N ALA A 21 -47.05 33.65 52.80
CA ALA A 21 -45.65 34.07 52.80
C ALA A 21 -44.68 32.87 52.74
N ASN A 22 -44.96 31.78 53.45
CA ASN A 22 -44.08 30.61 53.46
C ASN A 22 -44.11 29.85 52.10
N VAL A 23 -45.31 29.67 51.54
CA VAL A 23 -45.48 29.03 50.21
C VAL A 23 -44.84 29.86 49.10
N THR A 24 -44.95 31.19 49.15
CA THR A 24 -44.33 32.07 48.15
C THR A 24 -42.80 32.08 48.25
N VAL A 25 -42.23 31.98 49.46
CA VAL A 25 -40.78 31.86 49.67
C VAL A 25 -40.24 30.52 49.14
N ASP A 26 -40.92 29.40 49.42
CA ASP A 26 -40.52 28.08 48.93
C ASP A 26 -40.58 27.98 47.40
N VAL A 27 -41.63 28.56 46.78
CA VAL A 27 -41.76 28.61 45.32
C VAL A 27 -40.70 29.51 44.70
N ALA A 28 -40.36 30.65 45.32
CA ALA A 28 -39.32 31.55 44.84
C ALA A 28 -37.93 30.89 44.89
N ALA A 29 -37.61 30.19 45.98
CA ALA A 29 -36.36 29.45 46.13
C ALA A 29 -36.25 28.32 45.08
N ALA A 30 -37.32 27.54 44.90
CA ALA A 30 -37.38 26.48 43.88
C ALA A 30 -37.23 27.05 42.45
N PHE A 31 -37.80 28.23 42.18
CA PHE A 31 -37.66 28.88 40.89
C PHE A 31 -36.23 29.37 40.63
N GLU A 32 -35.55 29.90 41.65
CA GLU A 32 -34.15 30.33 41.54
C GLU A 32 -33.19 29.14 41.32
N GLU A 33 -33.42 28.02 42.01
CA GLU A 33 -32.70 26.76 41.79
C GLU A 33 -32.90 26.26 40.35
N LEU A 34 -34.14 26.23 39.87
CA LEU A 34 -34.45 25.84 38.49
C LEU A 34 -33.78 26.76 37.47
N GLN A 35 -33.73 28.08 37.73
CA GLN A 35 -33.00 29.01 36.88
C GLN A 35 -31.49 28.74 36.89
N GLN A 36 -30.92 28.42 38.04
CA GLN A 36 -29.51 28.09 38.16
C GLN A 36 -29.18 26.80 37.40
N ASP A 37 -30.02 25.79 37.49
CA ASP A 37 -29.85 24.54 36.76
C ASP A 37 -30.05 24.71 35.25
N ASN A 38 -31.02 25.52 34.82
CA ASN A 38 -31.17 25.89 33.41
C ASN A 38 -29.91 26.58 32.87
N ARG A 39 -29.29 27.48 33.66
CA ARG A 39 -28.01 28.10 33.29
C ARG A 39 -26.88 27.07 33.19
N ARG A 40 -26.78 26.13 34.13
CA ARG A 40 -25.78 25.05 34.10
C ARG A 40 -25.96 24.13 32.90
N LEU A 41 -27.20 23.74 32.60
CA LEU A 41 -27.52 22.90 31.45
C LEU A 41 -27.23 23.63 30.13
N ALA A 42 -27.52 24.94 30.04
CA ALA A 42 -27.18 25.73 28.86
C ALA A 42 -25.68 25.69 28.55
N VAL A 43 -24.82 25.89 29.55
CA VAL A 43 -23.35 25.78 29.38
C VAL A 43 -22.96 24.37 28.90
N ARG A 44 -23.52 23.32 29.50
CA ARG A 44 -23.22 21.94 29.09
C ARG A 44 -23.65 21.65 27.65
N VAL A 45 -24.79 22.20 27.23
CA VAL A 45 -25.28 22.06 25.85
C VAL A 45 -24.32 22.74 24.87
N GLU A 46 -23.84 23.94 25.19
CA GLU A 46 -22.84 24.64 24.36
C GLU A 46 -21.52 23.86 24.26
N GLU A 47 -21.04 23.28 25.37
CA GLU A 47 -19.85 22.42 25.38
C GLU A 47 -20.02 21.19 24.48
N PHE A 48 -21.15 20.48 24.60
CA PHE A 48 -21.44 19.33 23.75
C PHE A 48 -21.60 19.72 22.28
N GLN A 49 -22.19 20.87 21.97
CA GLN A 49 -22.30 21.37 20.60
C GLN A 49 -20.91 21.59 19.99
N ARG A 50 -19.98 22.21 20.73
CA ARG A 50 -18.60 22.40 20.29
C ARG A 50 -17.89 21.07 20.05
N GLU A 51 -18.08 20.09 20.92
CA GLU A 51 -17.47 18.77 20.75
C GLU A 51 -18.02 18.06 19.49
N LEU A 52 -19.33 18.13 19.27
CA LEU A 52 -19.97 17.60 18.06
C LEU A 52 -19.47 18.28 16.78
N GLU A 53 -19.25 19.60 16.81
CA GLU A 53 -18.64 20.32 15.69
C GLU A 53 -17.22 19.83 15.39
N LEU A 54 -16.41 19.57 16.42
CA LEU A 54 -15.08 19.00 16.24
C LEU A 54 -15.13 17.59 15.63
N TYR A 55 -16.06 16.73 16.06
CA TYR A 55 -16.23 15.41 15.46
C TYR A 55 -16.67 15.49 13.99
N ARG A 56 -17.65 16.35 13.68
CA ARG A 56 -18.09 16.60 12.31
C ARG A 56 -16.95 17.13 11.45
N TRP A 57 -16.15 18.07 11.96
CA TRP A 57 -14.98 18.57 11.25
C TRP A 57 -13.97 17.45 10.96
N ARG A 58 -13.65 16.60 11.95
CA ARG A 58 -12.77 15.45 11.75
C ARG A 58 -13.30 14.48 10.70
N GLU A 59 -14.60 14.22 10.68
CA GLU A 59 -15.27 13.39 9.67
C GLU A 59 -15.13 14.01 8.28
N THR A 60 -15.43 15.31 8.12
CA THR A 60 -15.28 15.99 6.82
C THR A 60 -13.84 15.99 6.30
N VAL A 61 -12.85 16.20 7.18
CA VAL A 61 -11.43 16.11 6.81
C VAL A 61 -11.06 14.68 6.42
N GLY A 62 -11.55 13.68 7.17
CA GLY A 62 -11.40 12.27 6.85
C GLY A 62 -11.91 11.94 5.45
N ASP A 63 -13.13 12.38 5.12
CA ASP A 63 -13.74 12.19 3.81
C ASP A 63 -12.96 12.87 2.68
N LEU A 64 -12.48 14.10 2.91
CA LEU A 64 -11.66 14.82 1.94
C LEU A 64 -10.34 14.09 1.66
N LEU A 65 -9.69 13.59 2.71
CA LEU A 65 -8.47 12.79 2.58
C LEU A 65 -8.73 11.48 1.85
N LEU A 66 -9.82 10.79 2.19
CA LEU A 66 -10.21 9.54 1.53
C LEU A 66 -10.44 9.74 0.04
N ARG A 67 -11.24 10.76 -0.36
CA ARG A 67 -11.46 11.12 -1.77
C ARG A 67 -10.17 11.50 -2.50
N ARG A 68 -9.20 12.09 -1.81
CA ARG A 68 -7.89 12.41 -2.39
C ARG A 68 -7.07 11.14 -2.62
N LEU A 69 -7.05 10.22 -1.65
CA LEU A 69 -6.37 8.94 -1.77
C LEU A 69 -6.98 8.07 -2.86
N GLU A 70 -8.30 8.01 -2.95
CA GLU A 70 -9.03 7.25 -3.98
C GLU A 70 -8.66 7.66 -5.41
N ARG A 71 -8.29 8.92 -5.64
CA ARG A 71 -7.83 9.39 -6.95
C ARG A 71 -6.36 9.09 -7.22
N ARG A 72 -5.50 9.18 -6.21
CA ARG A 72 -4.03 9.10 -6.40
C ARG A 72 -3.48 7.69 -6.31
N VAL A 73 -4.03 6.89 -5.40
CA VAL A 73 -3.50 5.56 -5.11
C VAL A 73 -3.66 4.59 -6.28
N PRO A 74 -4.78 4.54 -7.03
CA PRO A 74 -4.87 3.70 -8.21
C PRO A 74 -3.77 3.98 -9.23
N ALA A 75 -3.51 5.25 -9.53
CA ALA A 75 -2.46 5.64 -10.48
C ALA A 75 -1.05 5.21 -10.02
N ALA A 76 -0.78 5.22 -8.71
CA ALA A 76 0.51 4.80 -8.16
C ALA A 76 0.68 3.27 -8.08
N LEU A 77 -0.42 2.52 -7.99
CA LEU A 77 -0.42 1.05 -7.85
C LEU A 77 -0.73 0.31 -9.15
N GLN A 78 -1.08 1.04 -10.21
CA GLN A 78 -1.28 0.51 -11.56
C GLN A 78 0.01 0.54 -12.38
N CYS A 79 0.20 -0.50 -13.18
CA CYS A 79 1.34 -0.61 -14.07
C CYS A 79 1.22 0.45 -15.18
N PRO A 80 2.27 1.25 -15.47
CA PRO A 80 2.20 2.25 -16.54
C PRO A 80 2.11 1.63 -17.94
N HIS A 81 2.41 0.34 -18.10
CA HIS A 81 2.39 -0.35 -19.39
C HIS A 81 1.06 -1.06 -19.71
N CYS A 82 0.43 -1.70 -18.72
CA CYS A 82 -0.84 -2.41 -18.94
C CYS A 82 -2.05 -1.78 -18.24
N HIS A 83 -1.83 -0.72 -17.45
CA HIS A 83 -2.86 -0.01 -16.68
C HIS A 83 -3.67 -0.89 -15.71
N THR A 84 -3.15 -2.06 -15.35
CA THR A 84 -3.74 -2.95 -14.35
C THR A 84 -2.96 -2.91 -13.04
N TRP A 85 -3.60 -3.34 -11.94
CA TRP A 85 -2.99 -3.41 -10.62
C TRP A 85 -1.72 -4.27 -10.61
N MET A 86 -0.65 -3.73 -10.03
CA MET A 86 0.64 -4.40 -9.94
C MET A 86 0.66 -5.45 -8.82
N TRP A 87 0.31 -6.69 -9.16
CA TRP A 87 0.37 -7.83 -8.24
C TRP A 87 1.79 -8.38 -8.04
N ASP A 88 2.60 -8.38 -9.11
CA ASP A 88 4.02 -8.75 -9.06
C ASP A 88 4.86 -7.60 -9.66
N PRO A 89 4.97 -6.45 -8.97
CA PRO A 89 5.79 -5.34 -9.43
C PRO A 89 7.28 -5.67 -9.41
N CYS A 90 7.99 -5.29 -10.46
CA CYS A 90 9.43 -5.30 -10.53
C CYS A 90 9.95 -3.89 -10.84
N MET A 91 10.94 -3.46 -10.06
CA MET A 91 11.65 -2.20 -10.22
C MET A 91 12.85 -2.41 -11.14
N LEU A 92 13.01 -1.49 -12.09
CA LEU A 92 14.13 -1.41 -13.02
C LEU A 92 15.20 -0.48 -12.45
N GLU A 93 16.43 -0.58 -12.94
CA GLU A 93 17.55 0.29 -12.50
C GLU A 93 17.29 1.78 -12.69
N CYS A 94 16.52 2.13 -13.72
CA CYS A 94 16.09 3.50 -13.99
C CYS A 94 15.03 4.01 -13.00
N GLY A 95 14.60 3.21 -12.02
CA GLY A 95 13.60 3.56 -11.00
C GLY A 95 12.15 3.27 -11.39
N HIS A 96 11.86 3.01 -12.67
CA HIS A 96 10.51 2.64 -13.11
C HIS A 96 10.09 1.28 -12.58
N THR A 97 8.83 1.18 -12.15
CA THR A 97 8.23 -0.07 -11.69
C THR A 97 7.12 -0.51 -12.62
N VAL A 98 7.15 -1.78 -13.04
CA VAL A 98 6.16 -2.38 -13.94
C VAL A 98 5.80 -3.78 -13.48
N CYS A 99 4.72 -4.37 -13.99
CA CYS A 99 4.42 -5.78 -13.74
C CYS A 99 5.53 -6.68 -14.30
N ARG A 100 5.87 -7.74 -13.55
CA ARG A 100 6.80 -8.79 -13.97
C ARG A 100 6.47 -9.33 -15.36
N GLN A 101 5.19 -9.60 -15.62
CA GLN A 101 4.74 -10.10 -16.92
C GLN A 101 4.98 -9.09 -18.05
N CYS A 102 4.68 -7.81 -17.84
CA CYS A 102 4.93 -6.75 -18.83
C CYS A 102 6.43 -6.64 -19.15
N CYS A 103 7.28 -6.65 -18.12
CA CYS A 103 8.72 -6.63 -18.28
C CYS A 103 9.23 -7.87 -19.06
N GLN A 104 8.72 -9.06 -18.73
CA GLN A 104 9.08 -10.29 -19.46
C GLN A 104 8.63 -10.26 -20.92
N THR A 105 7.43 -9.77 -21.21
CA THR A 105 6.92 -9.65 -22.59
C THR A 105 7.78 -8.67 -23.39
N TRP A 106 8.11 -7.51 -22.82
CA TRP A 106 8.98 -6.52 -23.44
C TRP A 106 10.35 -7.11 -23.81
N PHE A 107 11.01 -7.80 -22.88
CA PHE A 107 12.30 -8.44 -23.16
C PHE A 107 12.22 -9.56 -24.20
N ARG A 108 11.10 -10.29 -24.27
CA ARG A 108 10.88 -11.28 -25.33
C ARG A 108 10.72 -10.64 -26.71
N GLN A 109 10.15 -9.43 -26.78
CA GLN A 109 10.06 -8.68 -28.03
C GLN A 109 11.44 -8.24 -28.51
N ILE A 110 12.29 -7.75 -27.60
CA ILE A 110 13.69 -7.43 -27.89
C ILE A 110 14.45 -8.67 -28.39
N ASP A 111 14.31 -9.81 -27.70
CA ASP A 111 14.90 -11.08 -28.13
C ASP A 111 14.40 -11.55 -29.50
N ALA A 112 13.15 -11.24 -29.85
CA ALA A 112 12.58 -11.58 -31.14
C ALA A 112 13.13 -10.67 -32.25
N ALA A 113 13.18 -9.36 -32.01
CA ALA A 113 13.76 -8.39 -32.94
C ALA A 113 15.23 -8.69 -33.24
N PHE A 114 16.02 -8.96 -32.19
CA PHE A 114 17.42 -9.33 -32.31
C PHE A 114 17.63 -10.58 -33.18
N ARG A 115 16.75 -11.59 -33.04
CA ARG A 115 16.83 -12.83 -33.84
C ARG A 115 16.59 -12.58 -35.33
N VAL A 116 15.68 -11.66 -35.66
CA VAL A 116 15.38 -11.31 -37.05
C VAL A 116 16.55 -10.55 -37.65
N GLU A 117 17.12 -9.59 -36.92
CA GLU A 117 18.21 -8.73 -37.40
C GLU A 117 19.53 -9.50 -37.59
N HIS A 118 19.88 -10.38 -36.65
CA HIS A 118 21.19 -11.04 -36.65
C HIS A 118 21.16 -12.52 -37.05
N GLY A 119 19.99 -13.08 -37.38
CA GLY A 119 19.84 -14.48 -37.79
C GLY A 119 20.24 -15.52 -36.74
N CYS A 120 20.51 -15.10 -35.49
CA CYS A 120 20.99 -15.96 -34.41
C CYS A 120 20.19 -15.74 -33.13
N ARG A 121 20.10 -16.78 -32.29
CA ARG A 121 19.47 -16.65 -30.97
C ARG A 121 20.36 -15.81 -30.06
N PRO A 122 19.81 -14.85 -29.29
CA PRO A 122 20.60 -14.11 -28.32
C PRO A 122 21.23 -15.10 -27.36
N ARG A 123 22.58 -15.10 -27.28
CA ARG A 123 23.30 -15.92 -26.31
C ARG A 123 22.88 -15.45 -24.92
N ARG A 124 22.15 -16.30 -24.19
CA ARG A 124 21.67 -16.03 -22.84
C ARG A 124 22.85 -16.08 -21.86
N GLY A 125 23.62 -15.00 -21.79
CA GLY A 125 24.72 -14.82 -20.83
C GLY A 125 25.82 -15.88 -20.92
N PRO A 126 26.87 -15.78 -20.09
CA PRO A 126 27.83 -16.85 -19.98
C PRO A 126 27.16 -18.08 -19.36
N VAL A 127 27.46 -19.26 -19.89
CA VAL A 127 27.17 -20.55 -19.26
C VAL A 127 27.63 -20.43 -17.80
N ALA A 128 26.74 -20.68 -16.84
CA ALA A 128 27.14 -20.75 -15.44
C ALA A 128 28.30 -21.73 -15.36
N LEU A 129 29.48 -21.23 -15.00
CA LEU A 129 30.65 -22.06 -14.82
C LEU A 129 30.25 -23.17 -13.84
N PRO A 130 30.44 -24.46 -14.18
CA PRO A 130 30.05 -25.54 -13.29
C PRO A 130 30.58 -25.30 -11.88
N PRO A 131 29.87 -25.71 -10.80
CA PRO A 131 30.33 -25.50 -9.42
C PRO A 131 31.79 -25.92 -9.18
N LEU A 132 32.25 -26.94 -9.91
CA LEU A 132 33.64 -27.39 -10.00
C LEU A 132 34.63 -26.24 -10.22
N PHE A 133 34.27 -25.26 -11.03
CA PHE A 133 35.11 -24.10 -11.36
C PHE A 133 35.38 -23.20 -10.16
N PHE A 134 34.36 -22.87 -9.36
CA PHE A 134 34.53 -22.09 -8.13
C PHE A 134 35.34 -22.87 -7.08
N THR A 135 35.12 -24.18 -6.99
CA THR A 135 35.89 -25.09 -6.12
C THR A 135 37.35 -25.19 -6.53
N LEU A 136 37.64 -25.11 -7.83
CA LEU A 136 39.00 -25.09 -8.35
C LEU A 136 39.64 -23.72 -8.10
N ALA A 137 38.97 -22.61 -8.40
CA ALA A 137 39.50 -21.24 -8.25
C ALA A 137 39.90 -20.92 -6.80
N SER A 138 39.17 -21.44 -5.82
CA SER A 138 39.48 -21.31 -4.38
C SER A 138 40.74 -22.07 -3.93
N ARG A 139 41.33 -22.92 -4.78
CA ARG A 139 42.61 -23.62 -4.51
C ARG A 139 43.87 -22.85 -4.93
N ARG A 140 43.78 -21.55 -5.22
CA ARG A 140 44.91 -20.63 -5.53
C ARG A 140 45.86 -21.13 -6.64
N LYS A 141 45.37 -21.91 -7.60
CA LYS A 141 46.19 -22.29 -8.77
C LYS A 141 46.04 -21.22 -9.85
N ALA A 142 47.14 -20.53 -10.16
CA ALA A 142 47.19 -19.50 -11.19
C ALA A 142 46.76 -20.02 -12.58
N GLU A 143 46.84 -21.31 -12.88
CA GLU A 143 46.39 -21.83 -14.17
C GLU A 143 44.86 -21.80 -14.37
N LEU A 144 44.08 -21.64 -13.29
CA LEU A 144 42.61 -21.68 -13.37
C LEU A 144 41.98 -20.35 -13.81
N TRP A 145 42.65 -19.21 -13.55
CA TRP A 145 42.17 -17.93 -14.10
C TRP A 145 42.32 -17.91 -15.62
N LYS A 146 43.35 -18.57 -16.16
CA LYS A 146 43.54 -18.73 -17.62
C LYS A 146 42.42 -19.58 -18.22
N ILE A 147 42.01 -20.64 -17.54
CA ILE A 147 40.84 -21.46 -17.92
C ILE A 147 39.55 -20.64 -17.84
N SER A 148 39.40 -19.79 -16.81
CA SER A 148 38.29 -18.81 -16.73
C SER A 148 38.25 -17.90 -17.94
N ALA A 149 39.40 -17.30 -18.27
CA ALA A 149 39.53 -16.32 -19.34
C ALA A 149 39.27 -16.97 -20.70
N LEU A 150 39.83 -18.17 -20.95
CA LEU A 150 39.54 -18.98 -22.14
C LEU A 150 38.06 -19.36 -22.22
N PHE A 151 37.45 -19.81 -21.12
CA PHE A 151 36.02 -20.14 -21.11
C PHE A 151 35.17 -18.89 -21.40
N HIS A 152 35.50 -17.74 -20.81
CA HIS A 152 34.85 -16.47 -21.12
C HIS A 152 34.99 -16.08 -22.60
N LEU A 153 36.18 -16.25 -23.20
CA LEU A 153 36.42 -15.95 -24.63
C LEU A 153 35.67 -16.92 -25.57
N LEU A 154 35.57 -18.20 -25.21
CA LEU A 154 34.85 -19.21 -25.99
C LEU A 154 33.32 -19.07 -25.88
N VAL A 155 32.85 -18.66 -24.70
CA VAL A 155 31.43 -18.45 -24.41
C VAL A 155 30.95 -17.05 -24.82
N GLN A 156 31.84 -16.06 -24.85
CA GLN A 156 31.58 -14.70 -25.30
C GLN A 156 32.70 -14.22 -26.23
N PRO A 157 32.69 -14.65 -27.51
CA PRO A 157 33.66 -14.16 -28.47
C PRO A 157 33.55 -12.63 -28.61
N PRO A 158 34.66 -11.89 -28.66
CA PRO A 158 34.64 -10.46 -28.95
C PRO A 158 33.98 -10.21 -30.32
N GLY A 159 33.11 -9.20 -30.40
CA GLY A 159 32.42 -8.84 -31.65
C GLY A 159 31.06 -9.53 -31.89
N VAL A 160 30.61 -10.41 -31.00
CA VAL A 160 29.25 -10.97 -31.12
C VAL A 160 28.21 -9.93 -30.68
N PRO A 161 27.23 -9.58 -31.53
CA PRO A 161 26.18 -8.63 -31.17
C PRO A 161 25.37 -9.16 -29.98
N ARG A 162 24.88 -8.24 -29.14
CA ARG A 162 24.04 -8.55 -27.97
C ARG A 162 22.77 -7.71 -28.01
N PRO A 163 21.61 -8.26 -27.58
CA PRO A 163 20.40 -7.47 -27.42
C PRO A 163 20.62 -6.39 -26.35
N ARG A 164 20.26 -5.16 -26.68
CA ARG A 164 20.19 -4.04 -25.73
C ARG A 164 18.83 -4.06 -25.06
N TYR A 165 18.79 -4.44 -23.79
CA TYR A 165 17.54 -4.44 -23.04
C TYR A 165 17.24 -3.03 -22.54
N THR A 166 16.03 -2.57 -22.77
CA THR A 166 15.63 -1.21 -22.40
C THR A 166 14.43 -1.23 -21.46
N CYS A 167 14.24 -0.13 -20.74
CA CYS A 167 13.03 0.10 -19.95
C CYS A 167 11.80 0.26 -20.86
N PRO A 168 10.67 -0.43 -20.62
CA PRO A 168 9.44 -0.24 -21.40
C PRO A 168 8.74 1.12 -21.15
N THR A 169 9.26 1.96 -20.25
CA THR A 169 8.68 3.26 -19.89
C THR A 169 9.51 4.43 -20.39
N CYS A 170 10.84 4.38 -20.22
CA CYS A 170 11.74 5.47 -20.62
C CYS A 170 12.81 5.08 -21.64
N GLU A 171 12.79 3.84 -22.13
CA GLU A 171 13.74 3.29 -23.11
C GLU A 171 15.22 3.29 -22.70
N GLN A 172 15.52 3.68 -21.46
CA GLN A 172 16.88 3.62 -20.91
C GLN A 172 17.42 2.18 -20.93
N GLU A 173 18.66 2.01 -21.37
CA GLU A 173 19.35 0.72 -21.37
C GLU A 173 19.50 0.20 -19.94
N LEU A 174 19.22 -1.09 -19.77
CA LEU A 174 19.27 -1.80 -18.51
C LEU A 174 20.50 -2.68 -18.46
N HIS A 175 21.18 -2.64 -17.33
CA HIS A 175 22.40 -3.37 -17.06
C HIS A 175 22.17 -4.48 -16.03
N SER A 176 21.25 -4.33 -15.08
CA SER A 176 20.89 -5.39 -14.13
C SER A 176 19.45 -5.89 -14.25
N VAL A 177 19.22 -7.03 -13.60
CA VAL A 177 17.91 -7.67 -13.57
C VAL A 177 16.89 -6.83 -12.83
N PRO A 178 15.62 -6.81 -13.29
CA PRO A 178 14.54 -6.22 -12.53
C PRO A 178 14.42 -6.87 -11.14
N ILE A 179 14.36 -6.03 -10.11
CA ILE A 179 14.25 -6.42 -8.71
C ILE A 179 12.77 -6.45 -8.32
N GLU A 180 12.33 -7.50 -7.63
CA GLU A 180 10.96 -7.56 -7.11
C GLU A 180 10.71 -6.44 -6.10
N ASN A 181 9.68 -5.62 -6.31
CA ASN A 181 9.29 -4.55 -5.40
C ASN A 181 8.26 -5.06 -4.38
N ARG A 182 8.74 -5.75 -3.34
CA ARG A 182 7.87 -6.38 -2.32
C ARG A 182 7.04 -5.37 -1.53
N ALA A 183 7.56 -4.16 -1.30
CA ALA A 183 6.84 -3.11 -0.60
C ALA A 183 5.60 -2.67 -1.40
N LEU A 184 5.78 -2.37 -2.69
CA LEU A 184 4.67 -1.97 -3.55
C LEU A 184 3.64 -3.08 -3.71
N ARG A 185 4.09 -4.35 -3.77
CA ARG A 185 3.19 -5.51 -3.77
C ARG A 185 2.31 -5.54 -2.52
N ALA A 186 2.90 -5.43 -1.34
CA ALA A 186 2.16 -5.44 -0.08
C ALA A 186 1.16 -4.27 0.00
N THR A 187 1.54 -3.09 -0.50
CA THR A 187 0.64 -1.94 -0.59
C THR A 187 -0.52 -2.18 -1.56
N THR A 188 -0.27 -2.77 -2.73
CA THR A 188 -1.33 -3.15 -3.68
C THR A 188 -2.29 -4.17 -3.08
N GLU A 189 -1.76 -5.21 -2.42
CA GLU A 189 -2.57 -6.22 -1.75
C GLU A 189 -3.45 -5.59 -0.66
N ALA A 190 -2.86 -4.80 0.24
CA ALA A 190 -3.60 -4.13 1.32
C ALA A 190 -4.71 -3.20 0.79
N TRP A 191 -4.43 -2.43 -0.26
CA TRP A 191 -5.40 -1.51 -0.87
C TRP A 191 -6.57 -2.22 -1.56
N GLN A 192 -6.31 -3.38 -2.15
CA GLN A 192 -7.33 -4.22 -2.78
C GLN A 192 -8.18 -4.94 -1.73
N THR A 193 -7.54 -5.48 -0.69
CA THR A 193 -8.22 -6.13 0.43
C THR A 193 -9.15 -5.17 1.16
N SER A 194 -8.74 -3.91 1.36
CA SER A 194 -9.61 -2.90 1.99
C SER A 194 -10.87 -2.57 1.17
N ARG A 195 -10.94 -3.02 -0.09
CA ARG A 195 -12.08 -2.85 -1.01
C ARG A 195 -12.86 -4.14 -1.24
N GLY A 196 -12.59 -5.19 -0.46
CA GLY A 196 -13.23 -6.49 -0.61
C GLY A 196 -12.76 -7.28 -1.83
N VAL A 197 -11.71 -6.84 -2.53
CA VAL A 197 -11.08 -7.64 -3.57
C VAL A 197 -10.13 -8.63 -2.91
N PRO A 198 -10.36 -9.95 -3.06
CA PRO A 198 -9.47 -10.94 -2.44
C PRO A 198 -8.06 -10.77 -3.00
N THR A 199 -7.06 -10.92 -2.12
CA THR A 199 -5.66 -10.97 -2.55
C THR A 199 -5.50 -12.06 -3.60
N ARG A 200 -4.88 -11.75 -4.74
CA ARG A 200 -4.43 -12.82 -5.65
C ARG A 200 -3.45 -13.70 -4.87
N VAL A 201 -3.88 -14.91 -4.54
CA VAL A 201 -2.97 -15.95 -4.09
C VAL A 201 -1.98 -16.12 -5.23
N ARG A 202 -0.69 -15.90 -4.96
CA ARG A 202 0.36 -16.29 -5.89
C ARG A 202 0.06 -17.75 -6.28
N PRO A 203 0.07 -18.13 -7.56
CA PRO A 203 0.14 -19.53 -7.90
C PRO A 203 1.52 -20.04 -7.48
N ASP A 204 1.72 -20.31 -6.19
CA ASP A 204 2.93 -20.92 -5.67
C ASP A 204 2.61 -21.70 -4.38
N SER A 205 3.13 -22.93 -4.35
CA SER A 205 3.21 -23.89 -3.23
C SER A 205 1.98 -24.69 -2.81
N GLY A 206 0.90 -24.73 -3.59
CA GLY A 206 0.00 -25.90 -3.53
C GLY A 206 0.76 -27.11 -4.10
N ARG A 207 0.73 -28.25 -3.40
CA ARG A 207 1.19 -29.55 -3.92
C ARG A 207 0.32 -29.94 -5.13
N ASP A 208 0.52 -29.27 -6.25
CA ASP A 208 -0.11 -29.63 -7.51
C ASP A 208 0.89 -30.52 -8.24
N SER A 209 0.58 -31.81 -8.29
CA SER A 209 1.36 -32.88 -8.91
C SER A 209 1.43 -32.74 -10.44
N GLY A 210 0.85 -31.69 -11.02
CA GLY A 210 1.05 -31.28 -12.41
C GLY A 210 2.20 -30.27 -12.53
N ARG A 211 3.37 -30.74 -12.99
CA ARG A 211 4.55 -30.01 -13.50
C ARG A 211 4.29 -28.54 -13.90
N SER A 212 4.13 -27.64 -12.93
CA SER A 212 4.07 -26.21 -13.17
C SER A 212 5.50 -25.72 -13.35
N ARG A 213 5.86 -25.41 -14.59
CA ARG A 213 7.21 -24.95 -14.94
C ARG A 213 7.50 -23.66 -14.14
N PRO A 214 8.63 -23.56 -13.42
CA PRO A 214 8.98 -22.32 -12.71
C PRO A 214 8.95 -21.15 -13.70
N PRO A 215 8.55 -19.94 -13.24
CA PRO A 215 8.48 -18.78 -14.12
C PRO A 215 9.82 -18.61 -14.84
N PRO A 216 9.80 -18.35 -16.16
CA PRO A 216 11.02 -18.31 -16.94
C PRO A 216 11.99 -17.32 -16.29
N PRO A 217 13.27 -17.69 -16.15
CA PRO A 217 14.27 -16.80 -15.58
C PRO A 217 14.34 -15.53 -16.42
N TRP A 218 14.63 -14.40 -15.78
CA TRP A 218 14.97 -13.16 -16.47
C TRP A 218 16.04 -13.41 -17.55
N PRO A 219 16.05 -12.66 -18.66
CA PRO A 219 17.13 -12.74 -19.64
C PRO A 219 18.48 -12.66 -18.93
N TYR A 220 19.33 -13.67 -19.14
CA TYR A 220 20.59 -13.84 -18.40
C TYR A 220 21.61 -12.73 -18.67
N SER A 221 21.49 -12.01 -19.78
CA SER A 221 22.21 -10.78 -20.11
C SER A 221 22.15 -9.72 -19.00
N LEU A 222 21.04 -9.64 -18.26
CA LEU A 222 20.85 -8.71 -17.16
C LEU A 222 21.39 -9.25 -15.81
N ARG A 223 21.78 -10.53 -15.72
CA ARG A 223 22.24 -11.15 -14.46
C ARG A 223 23.74 -10.94 -14.17
N TYR A 224 24.52 -10.52 -15.17
CA TYR A 224 25.99 -10.56 -15.07
C TYR A 224 26.65 -9.24 -14.67
N LEU A 225 25.89 -8.14 -14.57
CA LEU A 225 26.45 -6.82 -14.21
C LEU A 225 26.26 -6.45 -12.74
N SER A 226 25.47 -7.21 -11.97
CA SER A 226 25.29 -6.99 -10.53
C SER A 226 26.45 -7.47 -9.65
N HIS A 227 27.46 -8.13 -10.23
CA HIS A 227 28.61 -8.67 -9.49
C HIS A 227 29.91 -7.84 -9.63
N HIS A 228 29.90 -6.73 -10.35
CA HIS A 228 31.10 -5.89 -10.56
C HIS A 228 31.02 -4.48 -9.96
N THR A 229 29.97 -4.14 -9.20
CA THR A 229 29.81 -2.83 -8.55
C THR A 229 29.90 -2.87 -7.03
N GLN A 230 30.29 -4.00 -6.44
CA GLN A 230 30.66 -4.09 -5.03
C GLN A 230 32.16 -4.37 -4.93
N SER A 231 32.96 -3.31 -5.03
CA SER A 231 34.38 -3.26 -4.64
C SER A 231 34.68 -1.84 -4.22
#